data_AF-A0A484MRL6-F1
#
_entry.id   AF-A0A484MRL6-F1
#
_cell.length_a   1.000
_cell.length_b   1.000
_cell.length_c   1.000
_cell.angle_alpha   90.00
_cell.angle_beta   90.00
_cell.angle_gamma   90.00
#
_symmetry.space_group_name_H-M   'P 1'
#
loop_
_entity.id
_entity.type
_entity.pdbx_description
1 polymer ?
#
loop_
_entity_poly.entity_id
_entity_poly.type
_entity_poly.pdbx_seq_one_letter_code
_entity_poly.pdbx_strand_id
1 'polypeptide(L)'
;MEHELEIHGLLDLRRYVATEEGASLLRSPVETIVSECLGFDGVCLDNEISVSDWDDLYLSPAQVRQATVKAYVAFQIGKKERAWRF
;
A
#
# COMPACT_ATOMS: atom_id res chain seq x y z
N MET A 1 4.81 25.90 3.72
CA MET A 1 5.27 25.25 4.96
C MET A 1 5.95 23.98 4.52
N GLU A 2 7.28 23.91 4.63
CA GLU A 2 7.94 22.60 4.65
C GLU A 2 7.69 22.02 6.02
N HIS A 3 7.11 20.83 6.08
CA HIS A 3 6.99 20.10 7.34
C HIS A 3 8.38 19.54 7.69
N GLU A 4 8.93 19.88 8.85
CA GLU A 4 10.24 19.42 9.35
C GLU A 4 10.21 17.96 9.84
N LEU A 5 9.51 17.06 9.14
CA LEU A 5 9.43 15.65 9.51
C LEU A 5 10.51 14.85 8.78
N GLU A 6 11.55 14.46 9.51
CA GLU A 6 12.56 13.51 9.03
C GLU A 6 12.20 12.08 9.43
N ILE A 7 12.09 11.18 8.44
CA ILE A 7 11.84 9.76 8.66
C ILE A 7 13.04 8.97 8.14
N HIS A 8 13.79 8.37 9.06
CA HIS A 8 14.86 7.43 8.72
C HIS A 8 14.30 6.02 8.48
N GLY A 9 14.93 5.27 7.57
CA GLY A 9 14.57 3.88 7.30
C GLY A 9 13.27 3.70 6.51
N LEU A 10 12.88 4.70 5.72
CA LEU A 10 11.68 4.61 4.88
C LEU A 10 11.89 3.61 3.73
N LEU A 11 11.02 2.61 3.66
CA LEU A 11 11.13 1.50 2.72
C LEU A 11 9.96 1.49 1.74
N ASP A 12 10.27 1.48 0.44
CA ASP A 12 9.27 1.20 -0.59
C ASP A 12 9.19 -0.32 -0.82
N LEU A 13 8.16 -0.94 -0.23
CA LEU A 13 7.91 -2.38 -0.33
C LEU A 13 7.86 -2.89 -1.78
N ARG A 14 7.48 -2.04 -2.75
CA ARG A 14 7.39 -2.41 -4.17
C ARG A 14 8.73 -2.85 -4.75
N ARG A 15 9.85 -2.43 -4.16
CA ARG A 15 11.20 -2.80 -4.59
C ARG A 15 11.59 -4.23 -4.20
N TYR A 16 10.83 -4.87 -3.32
CA TYR A 16 11.16 -6.15 -2.70
C TYR A 16 10.13 -7.25 -2.99
N VAL A 17 9.07 -6.93 -3.73
CA VAL A 17 8.03 -7.89 -4.11
C VAL A 17 8.18 -8.36 -5.56
N ALA A 18 7.90 -9.64 -5.77
CA ALA A 18 7.91 -10.31 -7.07
C ALA A 18 6.80 -11.37 -7.15
N THR A 19 6.48 -11.82 -8.36
CA THR A 19 5.60 -12.99 -8.58
C THR A 19 6.28 -14.27 -8.09
N GLU A 20 5.55 -15.39 -8.05
CA GLU A 20 6.13 -16.69 -7.72
C GLU A 20 7.26 -17.11 -8.68
N GLU A 21 7.18 -16.69 -9.95
CA GLU A 21 8.21 -16.90 -10.98
C GLU A 21 9.37 -15.90 -10.89
N GLY A 22 9.35 -14.99 -9.90
CA GLY A 22 10.40 -14.01 -9.66
C GLY A 22 10.31 -12.76 -10.54
N ALA A 23 9.19 -12.52 -11.23
CA ALA A 23 9.00 -11.28 -12.00
C ALA A 23 8.75 -10.09 -11.07
N SER A 24 9.46 -8.98 -11.29
CA SER A 24 9.34 -7.79 -10.43
C SER A 24 7.95 -7.16 -10.50
N LEU A 25 7.39 -6.80 -9.34
CA LEU A 25 6.12 -6.10 -9.21
C LEU A 25 6.26 -4.59 -8.94
N LEU A 26 7.46 -4.02 -9.16
CA LEU A 26 7.79 -2.63 -8.82
C LEU A 26 6.82 -1.58 -9.41
N ARG A 27 6.32 -1.83 -10.62
CA ARG A 27 5.42 -0.93 -11.35
C ARG A 27 3.97 -1.43 -11.40
N SER A 28 3.68 -2.50 -10.68
CA SER A 28 2.34 -3.07 -10.66
C SER A 28 1.40 -2.25 -9.77
N PRO A 29 0.09 -2.22 -10.09
CA PRO A 29 -0.93 -1.69 -9.20
C PRO A 29 -0.91 -2.39 -7.83
N VAL A 30 -1.40 -1.71 -6.79
CA VAL A 30 -1.45 -2.28 -5.43
C VAL A 30 -2.31 -3.53 -5.41
N GLU A 31 -3.40 -3.54 -6.16
CA GLU A 31 -4.33 -4.67 -6.32
C GLU A 31 -3.60 -5.90 -6.85
N THR A 32 -2.78 -5.73 -7.90
CA THR A 32 -1.96 -6.80 -8.46
C THR A 32 -0.92 -7.28 -7.46
N ILE A 33 -0.23 -6.37 -6.76
CA ILE A 33 0.74 -6.74 -5.73
C ILE A 33 0.07 -7.56 -4.62
N VAL A 34 -1.14 -7.17 -4.20
CA VAL A 34 -1.87 -7.86 -3.14
C VAL A 34 -2.33 -9.25 -3.57
N SER A 35 -2.84 -9.39 -4.79
CA SER A 35 -3.23 -10.70 -5.32
C SER A 35 -2.01 -11.63 -5.43
N GLU A 36 -0.93 -11.18 -6.08
CA GLU A 36 0.30 -11.97 -6.26
C GLU A 36 1.01 -12.30 -4.94
N CYS A 37 1.13 -11.32 -4.04
CA CYS A 37 1.88 -11.50 -2.80
C CYS A 37 1.06 -12.13 -1.68
N LEU A 38 -0.26 -11.92 -1.59
CA LEU A 38 -1.07 -12.39 -0.47
C LEU A 38 -2.13 -13.42 -0.86
N GLY A 39 -2.38 -13.63 -2.16
CA GLY A 39 -3.48 -14.45 -2.65
C GLY A 39 -4.86 -13.85 -2.36
N PHE A 40 -4.92 -12.53 -2.11
CA PHE A 40 -6.17 -11.83 -1.82
C PHE A 40 -6.73 -11.19 -3.08
N ASP A 41 -7.79 -11.78 -3.61
CA ASP A 41 -8.54 -11.22 -4.72
C ASP A 41 -9.66 -10.29 -4.22
N GLY A 42 -10.00 -9.28 -5.03
CA GLY A 42 -11.09 -8.34 -4.74
C GLY A 42 -10.69 -7.09 -3.95
N VAL A 43 -9.40 -6.90 -3.65
CA VAL A 43 -8.90 -5.57 -3.27
C VAL A 43 -9.00 -4.67 -4.50
N CYS A 44 -9.78 -3.60 -4.39
CA CYS A 44 -9.96 -2.59 -5.42
C CYS A 44 -9.93 -1.23 -4.73
N LEU A 45 -8.93 -0.42 -5.03
CA LEU A 45 -8.88 0.96 -4.55
C LEU A 45 -9.73 1.81 -5.49
N ASP A 46 -10.74 2.47 -4.94
CA ASP A 46 -11.59 3.34 -5.73
C ASP A 46 -10.79 4.60 -6.10
N ASN A 47 -10.73 4.88 -7.41
CA ASN A 47 -10.02 6.04 -7.92
C ASN A 47 -10.72 7.34 -7.51
N GLU A 48 -12.05 7.38 -7.46
CA GLU A 48 -12.80 8.57 -7.02
C GLU A 48 -12.48 8.90 -5.56
N ILE A 49 -12.36 7.87 -4.71
CA ILE A 49 -11.90 8.03 -3.32
C ILE A 49 -10.44 8.47 -3.28
N SER A 50 -9.58 7.90 -4.14
CA SER A 50 -8.14 8.21 -4.16
C SER A 50 -7.86 9.68 -4.47
N VAL A 51 -8.72 10.33 -5.26
CA VAL A 51 -8.58 11.74 -5.64
C VAL A 51 -9.59 12.67 -4.96
N SER A 52 -10.34 12.16 -3.97
CA SER A 52 -11.28 12.94 -3.16
C SER A 52 -10.54 13.87 -2.17
N ASP A 53 -11.29 14.72 -1.47
CA ASP A 53 -10.72 15.64 -0.49
C ASP A 53 -10.31 14.89 0.79
N TRP A 54 -9.01 14.62 0.92
CA TRP A 54 -8.42 13.96 2.09
C TRP A 54 -8.05 14.93 3.22
N ASP A 55 -8.16 16.24 2.97
CA ASP A 55 -7.90 17.29 3.95
C ASP A 55 -9.21 17.78 4.63
N ASP A 56 -10.35 17.17 4.29
CA ASP A 56 -11.64 17.46 4.92
C ASP A 56 -11.61 17.15 6.43
N LEU A 57 -12.33 17.96 7.21
CA LEU A 57 -12.44 17.82 8.67
C LEU A 57 -13.04 16.47 9.07
N TYR A 58 -13.92 15.91 8.22
CA TYR A 58 -14.55 14.61 8.43
C TYR A 58 -14.41 13.73 7.20
N LEU A 59 -13.58 12.69 7.29
CA LEU A 59 -13.48 11.69 6.25
C LEU A 59 -14.75 10.86 6.15
N SER A 60 -15.15 10.56 4.92
CA SER A 60 -16.23 9.61 4.65
C SER A 60 -15.85 8.19 5.12
N PRO A 61 -16.84 7.34 5.45
CA PRO A 61 -16.58 5.94 5.76
C PRO A 61 -15.82 5.18 4.66
N ALA A 62 -15.98 5.62 3.40
CA ALA A 62 -15.31 5.02 2.25
C ALA A 62 -13.82 5.38 2.21
N GLN A 63 -13.46 6.65 2.47
CA GLN A 63 -12.07 7.07 2.66
C GLN A 63 -11.40 6.33 3.81
N VAL A 64 -12.05 6.25 4.98
CA VAL A 64 -11.50 5.53 6.14
C VAL A 64 -11.27 4.05 5.80
N ARG A 65 -12.23 3.40 5.13
CA ARG A 65 -12.08 2.02 4.66
C ARG A 65 -10.89 1.86 3.70
N GLN A 66 -10.74 2.76 2.73
CA GLN A 66 -9.65 2.69 1.78
C GLN A 66 -8.28 2.86 2.45
N ALA A 67 -8.15 3.83 3.35
CA ALA A 67 -6.92 4.06 4.11
C ALA A 67 -6.54 2.84 4.96
N THR A 68 -7.53 2.25 5.67
CA THR A 68 -7.30 1.08 6.52
C THR A 68 -6.94 -0.17 5.72
N VAL A 69 -7.59 -0.41 4.57
CA VAL A 69 -7.22 -1.50 3.66
C VAL A 69 -5.78 -1.34 3.17
N LYS A 70 -5.40 -0.14 2.70
CA LYS A 70 -4.02 0.15 2.24
C LYS A 70 -2.99 -0.12 3.34
N ALA A 71 -3.24 0.35 4.56
CA ALA A 71 -2.34 0.13 5.68
C ALA A 71 -2.23 -1.37 6.04
N TYR A 72 -3.37 -2.08 6.07
CA TYR A 72 -3.40 -3.51 6.38
C TYR A 72 -2.61 -4.35 5.36
N VAL A 73 -2.84 -4.15 4.06
CA VAL A 73 -2.15 -4.93 3.03
C VAL A 73 -0.66 -4.63 2.99
N ALA A 74 -0.26 -3.36 3.16
CA ALA A 74 1.15 -2.98 3.24
C ALA A 74 1.84 -3.67 4.44
N PHE A 75 1.18 -3.71 5.60
CA PHE A 75 1.69 -4.44 6.76
C PHE A 75 1.83 -5.94 6.51
N GLN A 76 0.83 -6.59 5.90
CA GLN A 76 0.90 -8.02 5.58
C GLN A 76 2.01 -8.34 4.58
N ILE A 77 2.18 -7.52 3.54
CA ILE A 77 3.29 -7.64 2.57
C ILE A 77 4.62 -7.47 3.28
N GLY A 78 4.80 -6.40 4.06
CA GLY A 78 6.04 -6.15 4.79
C GLY A 78 6.39 -7.29 5.76
N LYS A 79 5.38 -7.90 6.39
CA LYS A 79 5.57 -9.09 7.24
C LYS A 79 5.99 -10.32 6.42
N LYS A 80 5.36 -10.58 5.27
CA LYS A 80 5.70 -11.70 4.38
C LYS A 80 7.14 -11.57 3.86
N GLU A 81 7.52 -10.38 3.41
CA GLU A 81 8.86 -10.08 2.88
C GLU A 81 9.92 -9.85 3.96
N ARG A 82 9.54 -9.89 5.25
CA ARG A 82 10.42 -9.60 6.39
C ARG A 82 11.15 -8.26 6.23
N ALA A 83 10.37 -7.22 5.93
CA ALA A 83 10.83 -5.89 5.52
C ALA A 83 11.85 -5.24 6.48
N TRP A 84 11.86 -5.61 7.76
CA TRP A 84 12.84 -5.14 8.75
C TRP A 84 14.27 -5.63 8.52
N ARG A 85 14.52 -6.45 7.49
CA ARG A 85 15.86 -6.91 7.08
C ARG A 85 16.54 -5.99 6.08
N PHE A 86 15.83 -4.97 5.58
CA PHE A 86 16.31 -4.02 4.59
C PHE A 86 16.63 -2.67 5.22
#